data_AF-A0A1R3I069-F1
#
_entry.id   AF-A0A1R3I069-F1
#
_cell.length_a   1.000
_cell.length_b   1.000
_cell.length_c   1.000
_cell.angle_alpha   90.00
_cell.angle_beta   90.00
_cell.angle_gamma   90.00
#
_symmetry.space_group_name_H-M   'P 1'
#
loop_
_entity.id
_entity.type
_entity.pdbx_description
1 polymer ?
#
loop_
_entity_poly.entity_id
_entity_poly.type
_entity_poly.pdbx_seq_one_letter_code
_entity_poly.pdbx_strand_id
1 'polypeptide(L)'
;MVNWILLWSIITLPLATIILFASKIVHSRTNKKRAVGFFHPYTNDGGGGERVLWCAVKAIQEENPDLDSVIFTGDHDASSQSLMSRATDRFGVHLLYPPKVVHLNKRKWIEEKTYPHFTMIGQSLGSVYLSWEALTKFTPLYYFDTAGYAFTYPIARLFGCKVICYTHYPTISLDMISRVRQRNSMYNNDASIARSTWLSQCKIIYYTVFSRMYGMVGSCAHLVMVNSSWTQSHIEKLWRIPERTKRVYPPCDTSGLQALPLEREVDTPKIISVAQFRPEKAHGVQLEAFSVAISKLDEDSPRPKLQFVGSCRNKSDEERLQNLKDKAVTLNINGDVEFHQNVMYRDLVRLLGGAAAGIHSMIDEHFGICVVEYMAAGAIPIAHNSAGPKMDIVLDEDGQQTGFLAQTVVEYADAILKIVKMPESERLKIAAAARRRASRFSEQRFYDDLKAAIQPIIFADSDRLAASNSIEGSEVSERPVSDNQPASLDSSRGNSQLQDNSDNEPPSQASEASNGSLDSSNMKKKASPSPDLQSTTKKAPLTAKERLRAARVLSRYAESKPAKSEMGSKVLDALRESDKGKKRSRLPEAPTNLFDDSKRGLPKPGLTFQFPGGTVDAEM
;
A
#
# COMPACT_ATOMS: atom_id res chain seq x y z
N MET A 1 52.36 -33.46 -10.20
CA MET A 1 51.83 -32.52 -11.20
C MET A 1 50.31 -32.32 -11.04
N VAL A 2 49.48 -33.35 -11.18
CA VAL A 2 48.00 -33.26 -11.08
C VAL A 2 47.50 -32.53 -9.83
N ASN A 3 47.99 -32.88 -8.63
CA ASN A 3 47.56 -32.22 -7.37
C ASN A 3 47.88 -30.71 -7.33
N TRP A 4 48.95 -30.27 -8.00
CA TRP A 4 49.31 -28.85 -8.09
C TRP A 4 48.35 -28.11 -9.02
N ILE A 5 48.00 -28.71 -10.17
CA ILE A 5 47.02 -28.15 -11.10
C ILE A 5 45.63 -28.06 -10.44
N LEU A 6 45.21 -29.08 -9.69
CA LEU A 6 43.96 -29.03 -8.92
C LEU A 6 43.98 -27.89 -7.87
N LEU A 7 45.06 -27.78 -7.09
CA LEU A 7 45.20 -26.74 -6.06
C LEU A 7 45.16 -25.32 -6.67
N TRP A 8 45.89 -25.09 -7.76
CA TRP A 8 45.84 -23.82 -8.48
C TRP A 8 44.45 -23.57 -9.11
N SER A 9 43.76 -24.60 -9.60
CA SER A 9 42.39 -24.45 -10.13
C SER A 9 41.40 -24.03 -9.03
N ILE A 10 41.53 -24.62 -7.84
CA ILE A 10 40.72 -24.30 -6.65
C ILE A 10 40.94 -22.85 -6.16
N ILE A 11 42.14 -22.28 -6.36
CA ILE A 11 42.46 -20.90 -5.94
C ILE A 11 42.17 -19.87 -7.05
N THR A 12 42.55 -20.17 -8.29
CA THR A 12 42.43 -19.23 -9.43
C THR A 12 41.00 -19.07 -9.92
N LEU A 13 40.15 -20.09 -9.90
CA LEU A 13 38.78 -19.98 -10.38
C LEU A 13 37.91 -19.07 -9.49
N PRO A 14 37.94 -19.16 -8.14
CA PRO A 14 37.27 -18.19 -7.28
C PRO A 14 37.88 -16.79 -7.40
N LEU A 15 39.21 -16.67 -7.45
CA LEU A 15 39.89 -15.38 -7.57
C LEU A 15 39.53 -14.67 -8.88
N ALA A 16 39.54 -15.37 -10.01
CA ALA A 16 39.11 -14.83 -11.30
C ALA A 16 37.64 -14.42 -11.27
N THR A 17 36.78 -15.20 -10.62
CA THR A 17 35.35 -14.86 -10.44
C THR A 17 35.16 -13.59 -9.61
N ILE A 18 35.92 -13.43 -8.52
CA ILE A 18 35.94 -12.22 -7.69
C ILE A 18 36.44 -11.02 -8.49
N ILE A 19 37.51 -11.16 -9.28
CA ILE A 19 38.05 -10.09 -10.13
C ILE A 19 37.03 -9.68 -11.20
N LEU A 20 36.36 -10.62 -11.87
CA LEU A 20 35.31 -10.32 -12.85
C LEU A 20 34.11 -9.61 -12.20
N PHE A 21 33.70 -10.04 -11.00
CA PHE A 21 32.62 -9.42 -10.24
C PHE A 21 32.97 -8.00 -9.81
N ALA A 22 34.19 -7.79 -9.27
CA ALA A 22 34.70 -6.49 -8.87
C ALA A 22 34.87 -5.54 -10.08
N SER A 23 35.45 -6.02 -11.18
CA SER A 23 35.58 -5.29 -12.44
C SER A 23 34.21 -4.84 -12.97
N LYS A 24 33.20 -5.73 -12.94
CA LYS A 24 31.84 -5.38 -13.35
C LYS A 24 31.20 -4.32 -12.45
N ILE A 25 31.41 -4.39 -11.14
CA ILE A 25 30.98 -3.34 -10.19
C ILE A 25 31.68 -2.01 -10.50
N VAL A 26 33.01 -2.01 -10.67
CA VAL A 26 33.79 -0.79 -10.95
C VAL A 26 33.32 -0.15 -12.25
N HIS A 27 33.19 -0.93 -13.33
CA HIS A 27 32.67 -0.46 -14.61
C HIS A 27 31.24 0.10 -14.51
N SER A 28 30.37 -0.53 -13.71
CA SER A 28 29.01 -0.05 -13.47
C SER A 28 28.98 1.25 -12.66
N ARG A 29 29.87 1.39 -11.67
CA ARG A 29 30.03 2.62 -10.85
C ARG A 29 30.51 3.79 -11.69
N THR A 30 31.46 3.58 -12.61
CA THR A 30 31.97 4.65 -13.49
C THR A 30 30.98 5.03 -14.60
N ASN A 31 30.14 4.10 -15.05
CA ASN A 31 29.14 4.33 -16.11
C ASN A 31 27.72 4.66 -15.59
N LYS A 32 27.59 4.93 -14.28
CA LYS A 32 26.33 5.24 -13.59
C LYS A 32 25.59 6.41 -14.24
N LYS A 33 24.28 6.28 -14.44
CA LYS A 33 23.44 7.27 -15.15
C LYS A 33 22.71 8.21 -14.19
N ARG A 34 22.50 9.47 -14.59
CA ARG A 34 21.68 10.47 -13.87
C ARG A 34 20.19 10.09 -13.96
N ALA A 35 19.81 9.14 -13.13
CA ALA A 35 18.52 8.45 -13.20
C ALA A 35 18.07 7.97 -11.81
N VAL A 36 16.76 7.80 -11.67
CA VAL A 36 16.13 7.05 -10.57
C VAL A 36 15.64 5.71 -11.12
N GLY A 37 16.26 4.63 -10.65
CA GLY A 37 15.86 3.26 -10.99
C GLY A 37 14.93 2.69 -9.94
N PHE A 38 13.65 2.60 -10.26
CA PHE A 38 12.60 2.02 -9.42
C PHE A 38 12.64 0.50 -9.52
N PHE A 39 12.94 -0.19 -8.43
CA PHE A 39 12.93 -1.64 -8.36
C PHE A 39 11.53 -2.13 -7.97
N HIS A 40 10.77 -2.57 -8.98
CA HIS A 40 9.38 -3.01 -8.81
C HIS A 40 9.06 -4.18 -9.76
N PRO A 41 9.39 -5.43 -9.38
CA PRO A 41 9.33 -6.59 -10.29
C PRO A 41 7.94 -7.01 -10.80
N TYR A 42 6.85 -6.45 -10.25
CA TYR A 42 5.46 -6.76 -10.58
C TYR A 42 4.68 -5.48 -10.89
N THR A 43 4.51 -5.15 -12.17
CA THR A 43 3.87 -3.92 -12.67
C THR A 43 2.53 -4.20 -13.35
N ASN A 44 1.86 -5.27 -12.93
CA ASN A 44 0.56 -5.72 -13.43
C ASN A 44 -0.37 -6.29 -12.35
N ASP A 45 0.03 -6.29 -11.07
CA ASP A 45 -0.75 -6.84 -9.96
C ASP A 45 -1.99 -6.00 -9.61
N GLY A 46 -2.05 -4.72 -9.99
CA GLY A 46 -3.21 -3.85 -9.73
C GLY A 46 -3.39 -3.47 -8.26
N GLY A 47 -2.35 -3.64 -7.43
CA GLY A 47 -2.41 -3.42 -5.98
C GLY A 47 -1.95 -2.02 -5.56
N GLY A 48 -2.21 -1.65 -4.29
CA GLY A 48 -1.80 -0.36 -3.74
C GLY A 48 -0.28 -0.11 -3.70
N GLY A 49 0.55 -1.16 -3.81
CA GLY A 49 1.99 -1.04 -4.02
C GLY A 49 2.36 -0.46 -5.39
N GLU A 50 1.64 -0.90 -6.42
CA GLU A 50 1.80 -0.40 -7.79
C GLU A 50 1.35 1.06 -7.89
N ARG A 51 0.31 1.47 -7.15
CA ARG A 51 -0.08 2.89 -7.07
C ARG A 51 0.98 3.77 -6.42
N VAL A 52 1.62 3.31 -5.34
CA VAL A 52 2.74 4.03 -4.72
C VAL A 52 3.91 4.17 -5.69
N LEU A 53 4.23 3.12 -6.47
CA LEU A 53 5.23 3.23 -7.55
C LEU A 53 4.87 4.38 -8.51
N TRP A 54 3.66 4.38 -9.08
CA TRP A 54 3.30 5.39 -10.08
C TRP A 54 3.26 6.81 -9.51
N CYS A 55 2.74 6.99 -8.30
CA CYS A 55 2.76 8.30 -7.64
C CYS A 55 4.20 8.75 -7.34
N ALA A 56 5.08 7.85 -6.89
CA ALA A 56 6.49 8.17 -6.65
C ALA A 56 7.26 8.50 -7.94
N VAL A 57 6.97 7.81 -9.05
CA VAL A 57 7.51 8.14 -10.39
C VAL A 57 7.07 9.55 -10.77
N LYS A 58 5.77 9.85 -10.74
CA LYS A 58 5.23 11.17 -11.07
C LYS A 58 5.85 12.28 -10.23
N ALA A 59 5.92 12.09 -8.91
CA ALA A 59 6.51 13.05 -7.99
C ALA A 59 7.98 13.39 -8.33
N ILE A 60 8.77 12.39 -8.72
CA ILE A 60 10.17 12.59 -9.13
C ILE A 60 10.27 13.29 -10.50
N GLN A 61 9.39 12.96 -11.45
CA GLN A 61 9.33 13.66 -12.74
C GLN A 61 8.96 15.15 -12.58
N GLU A 62 8.10 15.48 -11.62
CA GLU A 62 7.74 16.86 -11.29
C GLU A 62 8.85 17.60 -10.53
N GLU A 63 9.51 16.92 -9.58
CA GLU A 63 10.55 17.52 -8.72
C GLU A 63 11.88 17.74 -9.46
N ASN A 64 12.22 16.86 -10.41
CA ASN A 64 13.43 16.97 -11.20
C ASN A 64 13.25 16.34 -12.59
N PRO A 65 12.75 17.12 -13.59
CA PRO A 65 12.52 16.63 -14.95
C PRO A 65 13.78 16.11 -15.67
N ASP A 66 14.98 16.53 -15.25
CA ASP A 66 16.26 16.09 -15.80
C ASP A 66 16.70 14.69 -15.29
N LEU A 67 15.98 14.11 -14.33
CA LEU A 67 16.22 12.75 -13.87
C LEU A 67 15.39 11.74 -14.68
N ASP A 68 16.11 10.85 -15.37
CA ASP A 68 15.54 9.68 -16.02
C ASP A 68 14.82 8.77 -15.00
N SER A 69 13.52 8.58 -15.17
CA SER A 69 12.75 7.56 -14.44
C SER A 69 12.83 6.21 -15.16
N VAL A 70 13.36 5.20 -14.48
CA VAL A 70 13.59 3.85 -15.03
C VAL A 70 12.91 2.78 -14.18
N ILE A 71 12.12 1.90 -14.78
CA ILE A 71 11.41 0.81 -14.08
C ILE A 71 12.13 -0.51 -14.31
N PHE A 72 12.56 -1.17 -13.23
CA PHE A 72 13.05 -2.55 -13.26
C PHE A 72 11.88 -3.51 -12.98
N THR A 73 11.36 -4.16 -14.01
CA THR A 73 10.19 -5.05 -13.93
C THR A 73 10.46 -6.44 -14.50
N GLY A 74 9.81 -7.48 -13.97
CA GLY A 74 9.81 -8.81 -14.57
C GLY A 74 8.66 -9.04 -15.57
N ASP A 75 7.86 -8.01 -15.86
CA ASP A 75 6.82 -8.06 -16.88
C ASP A 75 7.45 -7.87 -18.27
N HIS A 76 7.40 -8.91 -19.08
CA HIS A 76 7.97 -8.91 -20.43
C HIS A 76 7.06 -8.22 -21.47
N ASP A 77 5.79 -8.02 -21.13
CA ASP A 77 4.81 -7.22 -21.88
C ASP A 77 4.96 -5.69 -21.68
N ALA A 78 5.79 -5.26 -20.73
CA ALA A 78 5.86 -3.86 -20.30
C ALA A 78 6.69 -2.95 -21.22
N SER A 79 6.06 -2.27 -22.18
CA SER A 79 6.65 -1.10 -22.84
C SER A 79 6.48 0.18 -22.00
N SER A 80 7.32 1.19 -22.23
CA SER A 80 7.23 2.52 -21.60
C SER A 80 5.82 3.12 -21.70
N GLN A 81 5.21 3.04 -22.88
CA GLN A 81 3.86 3.51 -23.15
C GLN A 81 2.81 2.65 -22.40
N SER A 82 2.98 1.32 -22.35
CA SER A 82 2.05 0.45 -21.61
C SER A 82 2.08 0.68 -20.10
N LEU A 83 3.22 1.07 -19.54
CA LEU A 83 3.35 1.40 -18.11
C LEU A 83 2.71 2.76 -17.81
N MET A 84 2.91 3.76 -18.68
CA MET A 84 2.24 5.06 -18.58
C MET A 84 0.72 4.95 -18.73
N SER A 85 0.24 4.09 -19.65
CA SER A 85 -1.18 3.76 -19.78
C SER A 85 -1.68 3.09 -18.50
N ARG A 86 -1.02 2.02 -18.02
CA ARG A 86 -1.38 1.35 -16.75
C ARG A 86 -1.50 2.30 -15.56
N ALA A 87 -0.55 3.22 -15.39
CA ALA A 87 -0.58 4.23 -14.33
C ALA A 87 -1.85 5.09 -14.39
N THR A 88 -2.26 5.50 -15.60
CA THR A 88 -3.49 6.26 -15.85
C THR A 88 -4.73 5.38 -15.69
N ASP A 89 -4.83 4.29 -16.45
CA ASP A 89 -6.03 3.46 -16.62
C ASP A 89 -6.45 2.73 -15.33
N ARG A 90 -5.48 2.35 -14.49
CA ARG A 90 -5.73 1.59 -13.25
C ARG A 90 -5.76 2.45 -11.98
N PHE A 91 -5.09 3.59 -11.98
CA PHE A 91 -4.85 4.37 -10.76
C PHE A 91 -5.07 5.88 -10.89
N GLY A 92 -5.42 6.40 -12.06
CA GLY A 92 -5.59 7.83 -12.32
C GLY A 92 -4.28 8.64 -12.36
N VAL A 93 -3.12 7.97 -12.33
CA VAL A 93 -1.81 8.63 -12.18
C VAL A 93 -1.24 9.00 -13.55
N HIS A 94 -1.46 10.24 -13.96
CA HIS A 94 -0.87 10.81 -15.17
C HIS A 94 0.61 11.14 -14.95
N LEU A 95 1.50 10.36 -15.58
CA LEU A 95 2.95 10.64 -15.63
C LEU A 95 3.24 11.80 -16.59
N LEU A 96 4.35 12.51 -16.39
CA LEU A 96 4.75 13.64 -17.26
C LEU A 96 5.38 13.12 -18.57
N TYR A 97 6.10 12.00 -18.49
CA TYR A 97 6.71 11.33 -19.64
C TYR A 97 6.75 9.80 -19.44
N PRO A 98 6.78 8.99 -20.51
CA PRO A 98 6.91 7.54 -20.39
C PRO A 98 8.23 7.15 -19.70
N PRO A 99 8.21 6.33 -18.65
CA PRO A 99 9.44 5.91 -17.98
C PRO A 99 10.19 4.87 -18.83
N LYS A 100 11.52 4.83 -18.74
CA LYS A 100 12.35 3.81 -19.41
C LYS A 100 12.13 2.45 -18.75
N VAL A 101 12.17 1.35 -19.50
CA VAL A 101 11.94 0.00 -18.96
C VAL A 101 13.19 -0.87 -19.06
N VAL A 102 13.50 -1.57 -17.97
CA VAL A 102 14.55 -2.60 -17.92
C VAL A 102 13.91 -3.92 -17.48
N HIS A 103 13.62 -4.78 -18.45
CA HIS A 103 13.06 -6.10 -18.19
C HIS A 103 14.05 -7.00 -17.44
N LEU A 104 13.56 -7.78 -16.49
CA LEU A 104 14.33 -8.72 -15.66
C LEU A 104 13.88 -10.16 -15.92
N ASN A 105 14.79 -11.04 -16.31
CA ASN A 105 14.46 -12.44 -16.63
C ASN A 105 14.46 -13.35 -15.39
N LYS A 106 14.99 -12.87 -14.25
CA LYS A 106 15.20 -13.67 -13.03
C LYS A 106 14.06 -13.59 -12.02
N ARG A 107 12.89 -13.04 -12.38
CA ARG A 107 11.76 -12.86 -11.43
C ARG A 107 11.36 -14.13 -10.68
N LYS A 108 11.47 -15.32 -11.31
CA LYS A 108 11.22 -16.60 -10.63
C LYS A 108 11.95 -16.80 -9.30
N TRP A 109 13.11 -16.16 -9.09
CA TRP A 109 13.88 -16.25 -7.85
C TRP A 109 13.31 -15.42 -6.70
N ILE A 110 12.28 -14.59 -6.91
CA ILE A 110 11.54 -13.91 -5.82
C ILE A 110 10.13 -14.47 -5.62
N GLU A 111 9.74 -15.50 -6.37
CA GLU A 111 8.44 -16.16 -6.24
C GLU A 111 8.46 -17.18 -5.08
N GLU A 112 7.39 -17.21 -4.28
CA GLU A 112 7.27 -18.12 -3.12
C GLU A 112 7.37 -19.60 -3.52
N LYS A 113 6.84 -19.96 -4.69
CA LYS A 113 6.79 -21.34 -5.21
C LYS A 113 8.17 -21.93 -5.49
N THR A 114 9.18 -21.09 -5.67
CA THR A 114 10.58 -21.52 -5.88
C THR A 114 11.22 -22.04 -4.59
N TYR A 115 10.65 -21.72 -3.42
CA TYR A 115 11.20 -22.05 -2.11
C TYR A 115 10.11 -22.71 -1.22
N PRO A 116 9.88 -24.02 -1.32
CA PRO A 116 8.90 -24.71 -0.49
C PRO A 116 9.23 -24.63 1.02
N HIS A 117 10.50 -24.40 1.35
CA HIS A 117 11.01 -24.24 2.72
C HIS A 117 11.96 -23.05 2.77
N PHE A 118 12.00 -22.36 3.91
CA PHE A 118 12.84 -21.17 4.13
C PHE A 118 12.59 -20.05 3.09
N THR A 119 11.32 -19.88 2.71
CA THR A 119 10.82 -18.94 1.69
C THR A 119 11.31 -17.51 1.94
N MET A 120 11.29 -17.04 3.19
CA MET A 120 11.72 -15.66 3.49
C MET A 120 13.19 -15.41 3.13
N ILE A 121 14.12 -16.29 3.53
CA ILE A 121 15.55 -16.14 3.16
C ILE A 121 15.79 -16.52 1.68
N GLY A 122 15.04 -17.48 1.14
CA GLY A 122 15.06 -17.84 -0.28
C GLY A 122 14.76 -16.65 -1.19
N GLN A 123 13.58 -16.04 -1.02
CA GLN A 123 13.17 -14.82 -1.74
C GLN A 123 14.14 -13.66 -1.50
N SER A 124 14.67 -13.53 -0.28
CA SER A 124 15.64 -12.48 0.05
C SER A 124 16.94 -12.61 -0.76
N LEU A 125 17.52 -13.80 -0.82
CA LEU A 125 18.71 -14.09 -1.63
C LEU A 125 18.41 -14.08 -3.14
N GLY A 126 17.21 -14.49 -3.55
CA GLY A 126 16.77 -14.34 -4.93
C GLY A 126 16.61 -12.88 -5.36
N SER A 127 16.20 -11.99 -4.45
CA SER A 127 16.15 -10.54 -4.72
C SER A 127 17.55 -9.94 -4.92
N VAL A 128 18.57 -10.44 -4.22
CA VAL A 128 19.99 -10.11 -4.47
C VAL A 128 20.40 -10.50 -5.90
N TYR A 129 20.02 -11.68 -6.36
CA TYR A 129 20.34 -12.13 -7.72
C TYR A 129 19.55 -11.36 -8.81
N LEU A 130 18.32 -10.96 -8.52
CA LEU A 130 17.47 -10.15 -9.39
C LEU A 130 17.95 -8.70 -9.49
N SER A 131 18.30 -8.08 -8.37
CA SER A 131 18.88 -6.72 -8.34
C SER A 131 20.28 -6.67 -8.97
N TRP A 132 21.07 -7.74 -8.88
CA TRP A 132 22.31 -7.87 -9.66
C TRP A 132 22.04 -7.86 -11.18
N GLU A 133 20.99 -8.51 -11.68
CA GLU A 133 20.59 -8.37 -13.09
C GLU A 133 20.17 -6.94 -13.42
N ALA A 134 19.31 -6.33 -12.59
CA ALA A 134 18.86 -4.95 -12.79
C ALA A 134 20.04 -3.96 -12.90
N LEU A 135 20.89 -3.95 -11.88
CA LEU A 135 22.01 -3.01 -11.75
C LEU A 135 23.11 -3.23 -12.79
N THR A 136 23.29 -4.47 -13.28
CA THR A 136 24.24 -4.75 -14.37
C THR A 136 23.69 -4.50 -15.78
N LYS A 137 22.37 -4.36 -15.93
CA LYS A 137 21.74 -3.86 -17.17
C LYS A 137 21.70 -2.32 -17.20
N PHE A 138 21.41 -1.70 -16.07
CA PHE A 138 21.36 -0.25 -15.92
C PHE A 138 21.69 0.15 -14.47
N THR A 139 22.71 0.98 -14.29
CA THR A 139 23.13 1.47 -12.97
C THR A 139 22.66 2.91 -12.77
N PRO A 140 21.63 3.17 -11.94
CA PRO A 140 21.09 4.51 -11.71
C PRO A 140 21.89 5.26 -10.63
N LEU A 141 21.75 6.59 -10.58
CA LEU A 141 22.26 7.42 -9.48
C LEU A 141 21.52 7.10 -8.18
N TYR A 142 20.19 7.00 -8.26
CA TYR A 142 19.31 6.63 -7.15
C TYR A 142 18.65 5.27 -7.42
N TYR A 143 18.72 4.37 -6.46
CA TYR A 143 18.03 3.07 -6.52
C TYR A 143 16.85 3.12 -5.56
N PHE A 144 15.63 3.09 -6.09
CA PHE A 144 14.40 3.27 -5.31
C PHE A 144 13.64 1.94 -5.24
N ASP A 145 13.74 1.25 -4.10
CA ASP A 145 12.91 0.07 -3.83
C ASP A 145 11.50 0.49 -3.40
N THR A 146 10.51 0.07 -4.18
CA THR A 146 9.07 0.29 -3.90
C THR A 146 8.31 -1.03 -3.74
N ALA A 147 9.02 -2.17 -3.70
CA ALA A 147 8.44 -3.51 -3.56
C ALA A 147 8.83 -4.21 -2.23
N GLY A 148 9.79 -3.65 -1.47
CA GLY A 148 10.13 -4.09 -0.12
C GLY A 148 11.25 -5.14 -0.04
N TYR A 149 12.14 -5.17 -1.04
CA TYR A 149 13.26 -6.11 -1.12
C TYR A 149 14.54 -5.54 -0.49
N ALA A 150 14.55 -5.36 0.85
CA ALA A 150 15.67 -4.75 1.57
C ALA A 150 17.05 -5.42 1.41
N PHE A 151 17.07 -6.72 1.08
CA PHE A 151 18.31 -7.45 0.80
C PHE A 151 19.03 -6.95 -0.47
N THR A 152 18.37 -6.18 -1.34
CA THR A 152 18.99 -5.54 -2.51
C THR A 152 19.88 -4.35 -2.15
N TYR A 153 19.68 -3.71 -0.98
CA TYR A 153 20.29 -2.42 -0.66
C TYR A 153 21.82 -2.47 -0.57
N PRO A 154 22.47 -3.49 0.03
CA PRO A 154 23.92 -3.61 0.01
C PRO A 154 24.48 -3.70 -1.42
N ILE A 155 23.80 -4.43 -2.31
CA ILE A 155 24.22 -4.54 -3.72
C ILE A 155 24.09 -3.19 -4.42
N ALA A 156 22.96 -2.49 -4.27
CA ALA A 156 22.79 -1.16 -4.84
C ALA A 156 23.87 -0.16 -4.35
N ARG A 157 24.26 -0.20 -3.06
CA ARG A 157 25.42 0.57 -2.55
C ARG A 157 26.75 0.16 -3.17
N LEU A 158 27.00 -1.15 -3.36
CA LEU A 158 28.21 -1.64 -4.03
C LEU A 158 28.30 -1.11 -5.47
N PHE A 159 27.18 -1.02 -6.19
CA PHE A 159 27.08 -0.38 -7.51
C PHE A 159 27.15 1.16 -7.47
N GLY A 160 27.31 1.76 -6.29
CA GLY A 160 27.47 3.22 -6.14
C GLY A 160 26.16 4.00 -6.22
N CYS A 161 25.01 3.34 -6.06
CA CYS A 161 23.69 3.97 -6.04
C CYS A 161 23.39 4.56 -4.66
N LYS A 162 22.70 5.69 -4.61
CA LYS A 162 22.00 6.13 -3.40
C LYS A 162 20.68 5.37 -3.26
N VAL A 163 20.65 4.44 -2.31
CA VAL A 163 19.44 3.66 -1.98
C VAL A 163 18.39 4.53 -1.29
N ILE A 164 17.18 4.53 -1.84
CA ILE A 164 15.94 5.06 -1.26
C ILE A 164 14.94 3.88 -1.21
N CYS A 165 14.05 3.83 -0.22
CA CYS A 165 12.98 2.83 -0.23
C CYS A 165 11.66 3.36 0.34
N TYR A 166 10.54 2.82 -0.18
CA TYR A 166 9.22 2.97 0.40
C TYR A 166 8.77 1.60 0.92
N THR A 167 8.66 1.46 2.24
CA THR A 167 8.32 0.20 2.90
C THR A 167 6.84 0.17 3.26
N HIS A 168 6.08 -0.68 2.58
CA HIS A 168 4.65 -0.93 2.85
C HIS A 168 4.41 -1.75 4.12
N TYR A 169 5.34 -2.63 4.46
CA TYR A 169 5.38 -3.44 5.67
C TYR A 169 6.75 -4.11 5.75
N PRO A 170 7.26 -4.44 6.95
CA PRO A 170 8.56 -5.09 7.06
C PRO A 170 8.46 -6.56 6.62
N THR A 171 9.52 -7.08 5.98
CA THR A 171 9.60 -8.50 5.55
C THR A 171 9.48 -9.46 6.75
N ILE A 172 9.90 -9.02 7.93
CA ILE A 172 9.65 -9.65 9.22
C ILE A 172 9.30 -8.57 10.25
N SER A 173 8.19 -8.70 10.98
CA SER A 173 7.83 -7.78 12.07
C SER A 173 8.20 -8.35 13.45
N LEU A 174 8.32 -7.47 14.45
CA LEU A 174 8.48 -7.90 15.84
C LEU A 174 7.24 -8.65 16.35
N ASP A 175 6.07 -8.40 15.76
CA ASP A 175 4.81 -9.06 16.11
C ASP A 175 4.83 -10.51 15.60
N MET A 176 5.39 -10.79 14.42
CA MET A 176 5.64 -12.17 13.96
C MET A 176 6.55 -12.94 14.92
N ILE A 177 7.63 -12.32 15.40
CA ILE A 177 8.56 -12.94 16.36
C ILE A 177 7.84 -13.20 17.70
N SER A 178 7.06 -12.23 18.18
CA SER A 178 6.30 -12.32 19.43
C SER A 178 5.22 -13.39 19.38
N ARG A 179 4.47 -13.49 18.27
CA ARG A 179 3.44 -14.53 18.06
C ARG A 179 4.02 -15.95 18.09
N VAL A 180 5.20 -16.18 17.49
CA VAL A 180 5.87 -17.50 17.56
C VAL A 180 6.37 -17.78 18.98
N ARG A 181 6.93 -16.78 19.69
CA ARG A 181 7.31 -16.92 21.12
C ARG A 181 6.12 -17.26 22.02
N GLN A 182 4.97 -16.63 21.78
CA GLN A 182 3.71 -16.86 22.50
C GLN A 182 2.98 -18.15 22.04
N ARG A 183 3.44 -18.80 20.97
CA ARG A 183 2.79 -19.97 20.33
C ARG A 183 1.34 -19.72 19.89
N ASN A 184 0.99 -18.48 19.57
CA ASN A 184 -0.35 -18.15 19.10
C ASN A 184 -0.58 -18.76 17.70
N SER A 185 -1.63 -19.57 17.56
CA SER A 185 -2.05 -20.13 16.27
C SER A 185 -2.81 -19.08 15.47
N MET A 186 -2.27 -18.70 14.31
CA MET A 186 -2.89 -17.71 13.41
C MET A 186 -2.49 -18.02 11.96
N TYR A 187 -3.00 -17.28 10.97
CA TYR A 187 -2.73 -17.49 9.55
C TYR A 187 -1.24 -17.46 9.16
N ASN A 188 -0.36 -16.86 9.99
CA ASN A 188 1.10 -16.84 9.80
C ASN A 188 1.89 -17.74 10.78
N ASN A 189 1.19 -18.51 11.62
CA ASN A 189 1.81 -19.46 12.53
C ASN A 189 0.95 -20.72 12.68
N ASP A 190 1.31 -21.77 11.93
CA ASP A 190 0.56 -23.01 11.84
C ASP A 190 0.37 -23.72 13.20
N ALA A 191 -0.82 -24.26 13.42
CA ALA A 191 -1.22 -24.94 14.64
C ALA A 191 -0.31 -26.11 15.03
N SER A 192 0.33 -26.84 14.09
CA SER A 192 1.29 -27.90 14.44
C SER A 192 2.64 -27.36 14.90
N ILE A 193 3.02 -26.15 14.49
CA ILE A 193 4.23 -25.48 15.02
C ILE A 193 3.93 -24.94 16.43
N ALA A 194 2.78 -24.27 16.61
CA ALA A 194 2.31 -23.75 17.89
C ALA A 194 2.23 -24.84 18.99
N ARG A 195 1.77 -26.06 18.65
CA ARG A 195 1.65 -27.18 19.60
C ARG A 195 2.99 -27.81 20.01
N SER A 196 4.10 -27.54 19.32
CA SER A 196 5.39 -28.20 19.59
C SER A 196 6.46 -27.22 20.09
N THR A 197 6.99 -27.51 21.28
CA THR A 197 8.06 -26.72 21.92
C THR A 197 9.33 -26.66 21.06
N TRP A 198 9.80 -27.79 20.54
CA TRP A 198 11.05 -27.85 19.76
C TRP A 198 10.91 -27.14 18.40
N LEU A 199 9.81 -27.39 17.69
CA LEU A 199 9.49 -26.71 16.44
C LEU A 199 9.43 -25.19 16.63
N SER A 200 8.71 -24.72 17.65
CA SER A 200 8.65 -23.29 17.98
C SER A 200 10.04 -22.69 18.24
N GLN A 201 10.93 -23.38 18.97
CA GLN A 201 12.30 -22.90 19.23
C GLN A 201 13.15 -22.80 17.96
N CYS A 202 13.13 -23.80 17.08
CA CYS A 202 13.84 -23.74 15.79
C CYS A 202 13.35 -22.58 14.92
N LYS A 203 12.04 -22.33 14.87
CA LYS A 203 11.46 -21.18 14.15
C LYS A 203 11.84 -19.84 14.79
N ILE A 204 11.92 -19.75 16.12
CA ILE A 204 12.41 -18.55 16.83
C ILE A 204 13.87 -18.27 16.49
N ILE A 205 14.74 -19.30 16.46
CA ILE A 205 16.15 -19.14 16.07
C ILE A 205 16.24 -18.62 14.63
N TYR A 206 15.55 -19.25 13.67
CA TYR A 206 15.50 -18.79 12.28
C TYR A 206 15.03 -17.34 12.16
N TYR A 207 13.89 -16.98 12.76
CA TYR A 207 13.36 -15.61 12.73
C TYR A 207 14.28 -14.61 13.45
N THR A 208 15.01 -15.01 14.49
CA THR A 208 15.97 -14.14 15.19
C THR A 208 17.24 -13.90 14.35
N VAL A 209 17.73 -14.92 13.64
CA VAL A 209 18.85 -14.76 12.70
C VAL A 209 18.41 -13.91 11.50
N PHE A 210 17.25 -14.22 10.91
CA PHE A 210 16.71 -13.48 9.78
C PHE A 210 16.43 -12.00 10.12
N SER A 211 15.88 -11.69 11.30
CA SER A 211 15.64 -10.29 11.71
C SER A 211 16.93 -9.49 11.89
N ARG A 212 18.02 -10.11 12.37
CA ARG A 212 19.35 -9.48 12.41
C ARG A 212 19.88 -9.21 11.00
N MET A 213 19.78 -10.19 10.10
CA MET A 213 20.17 -10.01 8.69
C MET A 213 19.36 -8.89 8.03
N TYR A 214 18.04 -8.90 8.20
CA TYR A 214 17.13 -7.86 7.71
C TYR A 214 17.46 -6.47 8.25
N GLY A 215 17.78 -6.36 9.54
CA GLY A 215 18.27 -5.12 10.16
C GLY A 215 19.56 -4.60 9.54
N MET A 216 20.57 -5.46 9.36
CA MET A 216 21.84 -5.09 8.74
C MET A 216 21.65 -4.60 7.29
N VAL A 217 20.93 -5.34 6.44
CA VAL A 217 20.73 -4.94 5.04
C VAL A 217 19.82 -3.72 4.90
N GLY A 218 18.79 -3.58 5.74
CA GLY A 218 17.91 -2.42 5.77
C GLY A 218 18.65 -1.13 6.14
N SER A 219 19.60 -1.20 7.08
CA SER A 219 20.42 -0.05 7.50
C SER A 219 21.25 0.59 6.38
N CYS A 220 21.39 -0.07 5.22
CA CYS A 220 22.05 0.44 4.02
C CYS A 220 21.25 1.53 3.26
N ALA A 221 19.94 1.72 3.53
CA ALA A 221 19.14 2.77 2.89
C ALA A 221 19.58 4.18 3.31
N HIS A 222 19.63 5.15 2.40
CA HIS A 222 19.92 6.55 2.73
C HIS A 222 18.66 7.30 3.21
N LEU A 223 17.50 6.94 2.64
CA LEU A 223 16.18 7.39 3.09
C LEU A 223 15.23 6.19 3.08
N VAL A 224 14.44 6.10 4.15
CA VAL A 224 13.42 5.09 4.36
C VAL A 224 12.09 5.79 4.55
N MET A 225 11.20 5.66 3.58
CA MET A 225 9.81 6.08 3.70
C MET A 225 8.97 4.90 4.20
N VAL A 226 8.05 5.16 5.13
CA VAL A 226 7.18 4.14 5.74
C VAL A 226 5.73 4.61 5.73
N ASN A 227 4.82 3.68 5.43
CA ASN A 227 3.40 3.98 5.18
C ASN A 227 2.54 4.24 6.41
N SER A 228 3.03 3.98 7.63
CA SER A 228 2.26 4.09 8.87
C SER A 228 3.16 4.20 10.10
N SER A 229 2.61 4.65 11.23
CA SER A 229 3.31 4.70 12.52
C SER A 229 3.63 3.29 13.03
N TRP A 230 2.78 2.30 12.72
CA TRP A 230 3.09 0.90 13.02
C TRP A 230 4.33 0.42 12.26
N THR A 231 4.37 0.61 10.94
CA THR A 231 5.52 0.20 10.09
C THR A 231 6.79 0.96 10.50
N GLN A 232 6.69 2.26 10.78
CA GLN A 232 7.78 3.07 11.32
C GLN A 232 8.39 2.43 12.56
N SER A 233 7.57 2.12 13.56
CA SER A 233 8.04 1.58 14.85
C SER A 233 8.76 0.23 14.74
N HIS A 234 8.39 -0.61 13.76
CA HIS A 234 9.10 -1.87 13.48
C HIS A 234 10.43 -1.62 12.77
N ILE A 235 10.43 -0.75 11.75
CA ILE A 235 11.61 -0.44 10.95
C ILE A 235 12.68 0.27 11.78
N GLU A 236 12.33 1.23 12.62
CA GLU A 236 13.28 1.91 13.52
C GLU A 236 13.95 0.93 14.48
N LYS A 237 13.19 0.00 15.07
CA LYS A 237 13.72 -1.03 15.99
C LYS A 237 14.59 -2.09 15.29
N LEU A 238 14.21 -2.49 14.07
CA LEU A 238 14.90 -3.53 13.31
C LEU A 238 16.16 -2.99 12.60
N TRP A 239 16.04 -1.87 11.90
CA TRP A 239 17.09 -1.29 11.04
C TRP A 239 17.96 -0.26 11.77
N ARG A 240 17.50 0.26 12.92
CA ARG A 240 18.24 1.17 13.83
C ARG A 240 18.70 2.48 13.17
N ILE A 241 17.85 3.05 12.32
CA ILE A 241 18.16 4.29 11.55
C ILE A 241 17.01 5.33 11.61
N PRO A 242 16.57 5.77 12.81
CA PRO A 242 15.43 6.67 12.97
C PRO A 242 15.59 7.98 12.20
N GLU A 243 16.76 8.62 12.25
CA GLU A 243 17.00 9.90 11.54
C GLU A 243 16.77 9.85 10.02
N ARG A 244 16.99 8.66 9.43
CA ARG A 244 16.79 8.36 8.00
C ARG A 244 15.39 7.81 7.69
N THR A 245 14.55 7.61 8.69
CA THR A 245 13.20 7.06 8.56
C THR A 245 12.17 8.21 8.62
N LYS A 246 11.33 8.33 7.60
CA LYS A 246 10.29 9.37 7.47
C LYS A 246 8.95 8.71 7.20
N ARG A 247 7.90 9.12 7.91
CA ARG A 247 6.55 8.63 7.65
C ARG A 247 5.96 9.40 6.47
N VAL A 248 5.56 8.66 5.44
CA VAL A 248 4.89 9.17 4.24
C VAL A 248 3.69 8.25 4.02
N TYR A 249 2.50 8.73 4.34
CA TYR A 249 1.28 7.92 4.22
C TYR A 249 1.00 7.59 2.74
N PRO A 250 0.45 6.41 2.42
CA PRO A 250 0.23 6.02 1.03
C PRO A 250 -0.81 6.94 0.38
N PRO A 251 -0.71 7.19 -0.94
CA PRO A 251 -1.71 7.96 -1.66
C PRO A 251 -3.02 7.18 -1.61
N CYS A 252 -4.06 7.77 -1.03
CA CYS A 252 -5.43 7.27 -1.08
C CYS A 252 -6.22 8.14 -2.07
N ASP A 253 -6.96 7.51 -3.00
CA ASP A 253 -7.82 8.26 -3.91
C ASP A 253 -9.11 8.59 -3.18
N THR A 254 -9.06 9.69 -2.45
CA THR A 254 -10.21 10.19 -1.71
C THR A 254 -10.99 11.21 -2.53
N SER A 255 -10.52 11.63 -3.71
CA SER A 255 -11.04 12.79 -4.44
C SER A 255 -12.50 12.60 -4.87
N GLY A 256 -12.77 11.55 -5.66
CA GLY A 256 -14.12 11.18 -6.09
C GLY A 256 -15.03 10.74 -4.95
N LEU A 257 -14.48 10.21 -3.86
CA LEU A 257 -15.23 9.79 -2.67
C LEU A 257 -15.66 10.98 -1.80
N GLN A 258 -14.81 12.00 -1.65
CA GLN A 258 -15.12 13.22 -0.91
C GLN A 258 -16.18 14.09 -1.62
N ALA A 259 -16.30 13.98 -2.93
CA ALA A 259 -17.35 14.64 -3.72
C ALA A 259 -18.77 14.07 -3.47
N LEU A 260 -18.89 12.91 -2.83
CA LEU A 260 -20.19 12.31 -2.49
C LEU A 260 -20.87 13.10 -1.36
N PRO A 261 -22.19 13.35 -1.39
CA PRO A 261 -22.89 14.04 -0.30
C PRO A 261 -22.79 13.26 1.01
N LEU A 262 -22.68 13.97 2.14
CA LEU A 262 -22.72 13.37 3.48
C LEU A 262 -24.16 13.04 3.89
N GLU A 263 -25.08 14.00 3.68
CA GLU A 263 -26.53 13.86 3.88
C GLU A 263 -27.11 12.85 2.88
N ARG A 264 -27.91 11.90 3.39
CA ARG A 264 -28.41 10.74 2.65
C ARG A 264 -29.77 10.32 3.19
N GLU A 265 -30.72 10.10 2.30
CA GLU A 265 -31.91 9.31 2.63
C GLU A 265 -31.49 7.86 2.88
N VAL A 266 -31.49 7.42 4.15
CA VAL A 266 -31.10 6.08 4.58
C VAL A 266 -32.33 5.30 5.07
N ASP A 267 -33.21 4.91 4.15
CA ASP A 267 -34.34 3.98 4.43
C ASP A 267 -33.87 2.64 5.02
N THR A 268 -32.64 2.23 4.71
CA THR A 268 -32.05 0.98 5.17
C THR A 268 -30.54 1.17 5.37
N PRO A 269 -30.03 1.13 6.62
CA PRO A 269 -28.60 1.29 6.90
C PRO A 269 -27.77 0.20 6.22
N LYS A 270 -26.82 0.63 5.38
CA LYS A 270 -25.87 -0.27 4.70
C LYS A 270 -24.51 -0.21 5.37
N ILE A 271 -23.93 -1.38 5.61
CA ILE A 271 -22.59 -1.58 6.15
C ILE A 271 -21.76 -2.22 5.04
N ILE A 272 -20.64 -1.62 4.65
CA ILE A 272 -19.82 -2.09 3.53
C ILE A 272 -18.48 -2.66 4.01
N SER A 273 -18.06 -3.80 3.45
CA SER A 273 -16.72 -4.35 3.63
C SER A 273 -16.00 -4.38 2.28
N VAL A 274 -14.92 -3.61 2.14
CA VAL A 274 -14.12 -3.54 0.91
C VAL A 274 -12.78 -4.23 1.13
N ALA A 275 -12.63 -5.45 0.62
CA ALA A 275 -11.40 -6.24 0.71
C ALA A 275 -11.38 -7.40 -0.29
N GLN A 276 -10.19 -7.81 -0.74
CA GLN A 276 -10.03 -9.06 -1.50
C GLN A 276 -10.43 -10.26 -0.64
N PHE A 277 -11.09 -11.27 -1.20
CA PHE A 277 -11.59 -12.43 -0.46
C PHE A 277 -10.46 -13.35 0.02
N ARG A 278 -9.77 -12.93 1.09
CA ARG A 278 -8.54 -13.52 1.64
C ARG A 278 -8.68 -13.88 3.13
N PRO A 279 -7.90 -14.84 3.66
CA PRO A 279 -8.01 -15.27 5.06
C PRO A 279 -7.67 -14.16 6.06
N GLU A 280 -6.58 -13.42 5.83
CA GLU A 280 -6.09 -12.36 6.71
C GLU A 280 -7.08 -11.19 6.85
N LYS A 281 -8.00 -11.03 5.89
CA LYS A 281 -9.06 -10.02 5.91
C LYS A 281 -10.25 -10.38 6.83
N ALA A 282 -10.27 -11.60 7.38
CA ALA A 282 -11.16 -12.01 8.46
C ALA A 282 -12.67 -11.72 8.28
N HIS A 283 -13.17 -11.75 7.04
CA HIS A 283 -14.61 -11.55 6.71
C HIS A 283 -15.58 -12.41 7.54
N GLY A 284 -15.13 -13.60 7.96
CA GLY A 284 -15.92 -14.49 8.82
C GLY A 284 -16.29 -13.89 10.18
N VAL A 285 -15.45 -13.00 10.73
CA VAL A 285 -15.70 -12.25 11.98
C VAL A 285 -16.77 -11.19 11.76
N GLN A 286 -16.79 -10.57 10.58
CA GLN A 286 -17.77 -9.54 10.23
C GLN A 286 -19.17 -10.13 10.08
N LEU A 287 -19.28 -11.34 9.48
CA LEU A 287 -20.53 -12.10 9.44
C LEU A 287 -21.03 -12.47 10.85
N GLU A 288 -20.14 -12.93 11.73
CA GLU A 288 -20.48 -13.25 13.13
C GLU A 288 -20.96 -12.01 13.89
N ALA A 289 -20.22 -10.90 13.80
CA ALA A 289 -20.56 -9.65 14.46
C ALA A 289 -21.88 -9.06 13.95
N PHE A 290 -22.12 -9.14 12.63
CA PHE A 290 -23.39 -8.73 12.03
C PHE A 290 -24.54 -9.62 12.49
N SER A 291 -24.36 -10.94 12.59
CA SER A 291 -25.36 -11.85 13.16
C SER A 291 -25.70 -11.50 14.61
N VAL A 292 -24.69 -11.18 15.44
CA VAL A 292 -24.88 -10.77 16.85
C VAL A 292 -25.55 -9.39 16.96
N ALA A 293 -25.27 -8.47 16.03
CA ALA A 293 -25.97 -7.19 15.95
C ALA A 293 -27.45 -7.38 15.56
N ILE A 294 -27.72 -8.23 14.56
CA ILE A 294 -29.07 -8.59 14.10
C ILE A 294 -29.91 -9.23 15.21
N SER A 295 -29.33 -10.08 16.08
CA SER A 295 -30.04 -10.66 17.22
C SER A 295 -30.28 -9.72 18.40
N LYS A 296 -29.67 -8.53 18.39
CA LYS A 296 -29.78 -7.47 19.41
C LYS A 296 -30.56 -6.23 18.91
N LEU A 297 -31.16 -6.32 17.72
CA LEU A 297 -31.98 -5.24 17.14
C LEU A 297 -33.42 -5.37 17.63
N ASP A 298 -33.99 -4.24 18.05
CA ASP A 298 -35.40 -4.16 18.49
C ASP A 298 -36.30 -4.17 17.24
N GLU A 299 -37.56 -4.62 17.36
CA GLU A 299 -38.46 -4.78 16.20
C GLU A 299 -38.70 -3.47 15.42
N ASP A 300 -38.73 -2.33 16.11
CA ASP A 300 -38.89 -0.99 15.52
C ASP A 300 -37.61 -0.45 14.83
N SER A 301 -36.46 -1.12 15.00
CA SER A 301 -35.19 -0.63 14.45
C SER A 301 -35.04 -0.98 12.96
N PRO A 302 -34.50 -0.07 12.12
CA PRO A 302 -34.31 -0.34 10.70
C PRO A 302 -33.28 -1.44 10.49
N ARG A 303 -33.72 -2.57 9.92
CA ARG A 303 -32.90 -3.76 9.72
C ARG A 303 -31.78 -3.50 8.69
N PRO A 304 -30.49 -3.53 9.08
CA PRO A 304 -29.39 -3.17 8.20
C PRO A 304 -29.06 -4.24 7.14
N LYS A 305 -28.30 -3.85 6.12
CA LYS A 305 -27.67 -4.78 5.15
C LYS A 305 -26.15 -4.75 5.28
N LEU A 306 -25.49 -5.90 5.10
CA LEU A 306 -24.03 -6.04 5.03
C LEU A 306 -23.60 -6.38 3.60
N GLN A 307 -22.81 -5.50 2.98
CA GLN A 307 -22.35 -5.61 1.60
C GLN A 307 -20.86 -5.92 1.55
N PHE A 308 -20.49 -7.14 1.16
CA PHE A 308 -19.09 -7.51 0.89
C PHE A 308 -18.74 -7.15 -0.55
N VAL A 309 -17.74 -6.29 -0.74
CA VAL A 309 -17.20 -5.90 -2.05
C VAL A 309 -15.75 -6.32 -2.14
N GLY A 310 -15.42 -7.17 -3.11
CA GLY A 310 -14.11 -7.80 -3.14
C GLY A 310 -13.77 -8.51 -4.43
N SER A 311 -12.49 -8.78 -4.63
CA SER A 311 -12.01 -9.56 -5.78
C SER A 311 -11.57 -10.97 -5.39
N CYS A 312 -11.75 -11.89 -6.34
CA CYS A 312 -11.17 -13.23 -6.30
C CYS A 312 -10.11 -13.32 -7.39
N ARG A 313 -8.85 -13.62 -7.01
CA ARG A 313 -7.72 -13.70 -7.96
C ARG A 313 -7.46 -15.11 -8.47
N ASN A 314 -8.03 -16.12 -7.82
CA ASN A 314 -7.86 -17.53 -8.13
C ASN A 314 -8.96 -18.37 -7.46
N LYS A 315 -9.01 -19.67 -7.80
CA LYS A 315 -9.96 -20.63 -7.24
C LYS A 315 -10.03 -20.65 -5.70
N SER A 316 -8.92 -20.45 -5.00
CA SER A 316 -8.92 -20.45 -3.52
C SER A 316 -9.61 -19.21 -2.91
N ASP A 317 -9.73 -18.11 -3.67
CA ASP A 317 -10.52 -16.95 -3.28
C ASP A 317 -12.01 -17.14 -3.62
N GLU A 318 -12.32 -17.86 -4.69
CA GLU A 318 -13.69 -18.25 -5.08
C GLU A 318 -14.29 -19.23 -4.08
N GLU A 319 -13.55 -20.29 -3.72
CA GLU A 319 -13.92 -21.24 -2.66
C GLU A 319 -14.15 -20.52 -1.31
N ARG A 320 -13.36 -19.49 -1.00
CA ARG A 320 -13.54 -18.68 0.21
C ARG A 320 -14.78 -17.80 0.17
N LEU A 321 -15.08 -17.20 -0.99
CA LEU A 321 -16.33 -16.48 -1.20
C LEU A 321 -17.55 -17.40 -1.04
N GLN A 322 -17.47 -18.64 -1.56
CA GLN A 322 -18.55 -19.61 -1.36
C GLN A 322 -18.72 -19.98 0.12
N ASN A 323 -17.65 -20.29 0.83
CA ASN A 323 -17.69 -20.55 2.27
C ASN A 323 -18.30 -19.40 3.09
N LEU A 324 -18.12 -18.14 2.66
CA LEU A 324 -18.75 -16.97 3.30
C LEU A 324 -20.27 -16.90 3.03
N LYS A 325 -20.72 -17.25 1.83
CA LYS A 325 -22.16 -17.38 1.51
C LYS A 325 -22.81 -18.49 2.33
N ASP A 326 -22.19 -19.66 2.39
CA ASP A 326 -22.68 -20.81 3.16
C ASP A 326 -22.74 -20.50 4.67
N LYS A 327 -21.76 -19.74 5.17
CA LYS A 327 -21.77 -19.23 6.54
C LYS A 327 -22.89 -18.23 6.81
N ALA A 328 -23.21 -17.34 5.85
CA ALA A 328 -24.33 -16.41 5.99
C ALA A 328 -25.68 -17.13 6.07
N VAL A 329 -25.85 -18.26 5.36
CA VAL A 329 -27.01 -19.16 5.50
C VAL A 329 -27.02 -19.83 6.87
N THR A 330 -25.88 -20.36 7.31
CA THR A 330 -25.74 -21.02 8.63
C THR A 330 -26.07 -20.08 9.79
N LEU A 331 -25.72 -18.80 9.66
CA LEU A 331 -26.03 -17.74 10.63
C LEU A 331 -27.44 -17.13 10.46
N ASN A 332 -28.26 -17.64 9.54
CA ASN A 332 -29.61 -17.15 9.22
C ASN A 332 -29.67 -15.64 8.90
N ILE A 333 -28.65 -15.12 8.21
CA ILE A 333 -28.52 -13.70 7.79
C ILE A 333 -28.37 -13.56 6.27
N ASN A 334 -28.51 -14.63 5.49
CA ASN A 334 -28.34 -14.60 4.03
C ASN A 334 -29.34 -13.68 3.30
N GLY A 335 -30.49 -13.35 3.90
CA GLY A 335 -31.39 -12.32 3.38
C GLY A 335 -30.88 -10.89 3.56
N ASP A 336 -29.90 -10.68 4.43
CA ASP A 336 -29.36 -9.37 4.84
C ASP A 336 -27.90 -9.16 4.43
N VAL A 337 -27.28 -10.15 3.77
CA VAL A 337 -25.89 -10.08 3.28
C VAL A 337 -25.84 -10.12 1.76
N GLU A 338 -25.13 -9.16 1.16
CA GLU A 338 -24.87 -9.09 -0.27
C GLU A 338 -23.39 -9.32 -0.59
N PHE A 339 -23.09 -9.99 -1.71
CA PHE A 339 -21.73 -10.25 -2.17
C PHE A 339 -21.51 -9.70 -3.59
N HIS A 340 -20.69 -8.66 -3.68
CA HIS A 340 -20.35 -7.90 -4.87
C HIS A 340 -18.92 -8.26 -5.33
N GLN A 341 -18.83 -9.31 -6.15
CA GLN A 341 -17.56 -9.86 -6.63
C GLN A 341 -17.05 -9.11 -7.88
N ASN A 342 -15.77 -8.70 -7.88
CA ASN A 342 -15.07 -8.11 -9.03
C ASN A 342 -15.80 -6.90 -9.68
N VAL A 343 -16.46 -6.05 -8.87
CA VAL A 343 -17.17 -4.86 -9.39
C VAL A 343 -16.21 -3.80 -9.94
N MET A 344 -16.72 -2.98 -10.88
CA MET A 344 -15.97 -1.84 -11.43
C MET A 344 -15.87 -0.70 -10.42
N TYR A 345 -14.82 0.12 -10.51
CA TYR A 345 -14.57 1.23 -9.58
C TYR A 345 -15.77 2.19 -9.44
N ARG A 346 -16.44 2.53 -10.55
CA ARG A 346 -17.69 3.32 -10.54
C ARG A 346 -18.76 2.74 -9.61
N ASP A 347 -18.91 1.42 -9.62
CA ASP A 347 -19.95 0.72 -8.86
C ASP A 347 -19.53 0.56 -7.39
N LEU A 348 -18.23 0.40 -7.11
CA LEU A 348 -17.65 0.51 -5.76
C LEU A 348 -17.88 1.91 -5.15
N VAL A 349 -17.61 2.99 -5.89
CA VAL A 349 -17.89 4.38 -5.46
C VAL A 349 -19.38 4.56 -5.11
N ARG A 350 -20.28 3.98 -5.92
CA ARG A 350 -21.73 4.02 -5.66
C ARG A 350 -22.13 3.24 -4.41
N LEU A 351 -21.53 2.08 -4.15
CA LEU A 351 -21.77 1.27 -2.95
C LEU A 351 -21.25 2.01 -1.70
N LEU A 352 -20.02 2.54 -1.76
CA LEU A 352 -19.42 3.37 -0.70
C LEU A 352 -20.28 4.60 -0.37
N GLY A 353 -20.76 5.32 -1.39
CA GLY A 353 -21.66 6.46 -1.22
C GLY A 353 -23.06 6.12 -0.70
N GLY A 354 -23.46 4.84 -0.78
CA GLY A 354 -24.70 4.33 -0.20
C GLY A 354 -24.54 3.76 1.23
N ALA A 355 -23.30 3.65 1.74
CA ALA A 355 -23.02 3.06 3.04
C ALA A 355 -23.13 4.09 4.18
N ALA A 356 -23.68 3.65 5.31
CA ALA A 356 -23.68 4.41 6.57
C ALA A 356 -22.43 4.09 7.42
N ALA A 357 -21.93 2.86 7.30
CA ALA A 357 -20.71 2.40 7.96
C ALA A 357 -19.84 1.57 7.01
N GLY A 358 -18.53 1.57 7.23
CA GLY A 358 -17.61 0.64 6.58
C GLY A 358 -16.91 -0.23 7.62
N ILE A 359 -16.86 -1.56 7.42
CA ILE A 359 -16.27 -2.50 8.37
C ILE A 359 -14.96 -3.10 7.84
N HIS A 360 -13.98 -3.21 8.72
CA HIS A 360 -12.66 -3.78 8.45
C HIS A 360 -12.19 -4.58 9.67
N SER A 361 -11.76 -5.82 9.46
CA SER A 361 -11.42 -6.76 10.55
C SER A 361 -10.03 -7.41 10.42
N MET A 362 -9.15 -6.89 9.57
CA MET A 362 -7.79 -7.44 9.45
C MET A 362 -6.94 -7.05 10.66
N ILE A 363 -6.53 -8.07 11.42
CA ILE A 363 -5.59 -7.93 12.53
C ILE A 363 -4.22 -7.52 11.99
N ASP A 364 -3.66 -6.46 12.57
CA ASP A 364 -2.36 -5.88 12.23
C ASP A 364 -2.26 -5.46 10.75
N GLU A 365 -3.35 -4.90 10.21
CA GLU A 365 -3.35 -4.20 8.93
C GLU A 365 -2.31 -3.07 8.93
N HIS A 366 -1.36 -3.15 8.00
CA HIS A 366 -0.18 -2.30 7.99
C HIS A 366 -0.51 -0.80 7.81
N PHE A 367 -1.60 -0.50 7.09
CA PHE A 367 -2.17 0.85 6.98
C PHE A 367 -3.70 0.79 6.97
N GLY A 368 -4.31 0.27 5.88
CA GLY A 368 -5.76 0.14 5.74
C GLY A 368 -6.42 1.17 4.82
N ILE A 369 -6.05 1.18 3.53
CA ILE A 369 -6.57 2.15 2.54
C ILE A 369 -8.11 2.16 2.50
N CYS A 370 -8.78 1.01 2.56
CA CYS A 370 -10.25 0.97 2.56
C CYS A 370 -10.89 1.65 3.78
N VAL A 371 -10.20 1.73 4.92
CA VAL A 371 -10.69 2.51 6.08
C VAL A 371 -10.70 4.01 5.74
N VAL A 372 -9.68 4.49 5.02
CA VAL A 372 -9.65 5.86 4.48
C VAL A 372 -10.72 6.07 3.41
N GLU A 373 -10.97 5.08 2.55
CA GLU A 373 -12.04 5.14 1.55
C GLU A 373 -13.42 5.27 2.21
N TYR A 374 -13.69 4.56 3.31
CA TYR A 374 -14.91 4.72 4.10
C TYR A 374 -15.05 6.16 4.61
N MET A 375 -14.02 6.67 5.28
CA MET A 375 -13.99 8.03 5.81
C MET A 375 -14.21 9.09 4.72
N ALA A 376 -13.51 8.98 3.59
CA ALA A 376 -13.66 9.87 2.44
C ALA A 376 -15.07 9.79 1.87
N ALA A 377 -15.61 8.58 1.71
CA ALA A 377 -16.98 8.35 1.28
C ALA A 377 -18.04 8.69 2.33
N GLY A 378 -17.69 9.22 3.51
CA GLY A 378 -18.64 9.57 4.57
C GLY A 378 -19.33 8.38 5.24
N ALA A 379 -18.83 7.16 5.03
CA ALA A 379 -19.24 5.99 5.78
C ALA A 379 -18.40 5.89 7.07
N ILE A 380 -19.04 5.74 8.23
CA ILE A 380 -18.33 5.69 9.51
C ILE A 380 -17.51 4.38 9.58
N PRO A 381 -16.18 4.42 9.74
CA PRO A 381 -15.37 3.22 9.83
C PRO A 381 -15.56 2.51 11.19
N ILE A 382 -15.72 1.19 11.14
CA ILE A 382 -15.51 0.24 12.23
C ILE A 382 -14.28 -0.60 11.83
N ALA A 383 -13.13 -0.36 12.45
CA ALA A 383 -11.87 -0.98 12.05
C ALA A 383 -11.22 -1.79 13.18
N HIS A 384 -10.26 -2.66 12.83
CA HIS A 384 -9.57 -3.44 13.84
C HIS A 384 -8.73 -2.58 14.80
N ASN A 385 -8.81 -2.87 16.09
CA ASN A 385 -8.11 -2.16 17.18
C ASN A 385 -6.59 -2.50 17.25
N SER A 386 -5.89 -2.50 16.10
CA SER A 386 -4.43 -2.62 16.05
C SER A 386 -3.82 -1.98 14.79
N ALA A 387 -2.49 -1.85 14.76
CA ALA A 387 -1.67 -1.32 13.67
C ALA A 387 -2.20 -0.02 13.01
N GLY A 388 -2.12 0.11 11.69
CA GLY A 388 -2.42 1.35 10.96
C GLY A 388 -3.83 1.92 11.22
N PRO A 389 -4.90 1.11 11.22
CA PRO A 389 -6.24 1.60 11.52
C PRO A 389 -6.35 2.24 12.91
N LYS A 390 -5.69 1.67 13.93
CA LYS A 390 -5.65 2.22 15.28
C LYS A 390 -4.70 3.41 15.44
N MET A 391 -3.50 3.31 14.88
CA MET A 391 -2.39 4.23 15.18
C MET A 391 -2.42 5.50 14.33
N ASP A 392 -2.98 5.43 13.13
CA ASP A 392 -2.93 6.49 12.14
C ASP A 392 -4.33 6.94 11.69
N ILE A 393 -5.23 5.99 11.38
CA ILE A 393 -6.49 6.31 10.67
C ILE A 393 -7.65 6.68 11.61
N VAL A 394 -8.09 5.81 12.51
CA VAL A 394 -9.26 6.03 13.38
C VAL A 394 -8.82 6.65 14.71
N LEU A 395 -8.47 7.94 14.68
CA LEU A 395 -8.30 8.79 15.86
C LEU A 395 -9.21 10.02 15.73
N ASP A 396 -9.46 10.70 16.83
CA ASP A 396 -10.28 11.91 16.85
C ASP A 396 -9.70 13.03 15.96
N GLU A 397 -10.59 13.85 15.41
CA GLU A 397 -10.30 15.02 14.58
C GLU A 397 -11.08 16.21 15.16
N ASP A 398 -10.40 17.30 15.53
CA ASP A 398 -11.00 18.46 16.20
C ASP A 398 -11.79 18.10 17.49
N GLY A 399 -11.36 17.07 18.21
CA GLY A 399 -12.06 16.54 19.39
C GLY A 399 -13.37 15.79 19.06
N GLN A 400 -13.62 15.46 17.80
CA GLN A 400 -14.75 14.65 17.35
C GLN A 400 -14.31 13.24 16.99
N GLN A 401 -15.10 12.24 17.41
CA GLN A 401 -14.91 10.84 17.03
C GLN A 401 -15.01 10.70 15.50
N THR A 402 -14.08 9.96 14.89
CA THR A 402 -14.06 9.68 13.44
C THR A 402 -14.49 8.26 13.07
N GLY A 403 -14.75 7.41 14.07
CA GLY A 403 -15.16 6.02 13.88
C GLY A 403 -14.93 5.17 15.12
N PHE A 404 -15.02 3.85 14.95
CA PHE A 404 -14.94 2.87 16.02
C PHE A 404 -13.79 1.89 15.79
N LEU A 405 -13.14 1.50 16.90
CA LEU A 405 -12.13 0.45 16.93
C LEU A 405 -12.69 -0.76 17.68
N ALA A 406 -12.55 -1.95 17.09
CA ALA A 406 -13.05 -3.20 17.66
C ALA A 406 -12.02 -4.33 17.51
N GLN A 407 -11.94 -5.21 18.50
CA GLN A 407 -11.07 -6.38 18.53
C GLN A 407 -11.88 -7.69 18.58
N THR A 408 -13.04 -7.70 19.25
CA THR A 408 -13.88 -8.89 19.43
C THR A 408 -15.17 -8.82 18.63
N VAL A 409 -15.77 -9.98 18.31
CA VAL A 409 -17.10 -10.10 17.66
C VAL A 409 -18.16 -9.23 18.35
N VAL A 410 -18.12 -9.16 19.68
CA VAL A 410 -19.04 -8.35 20.49
C VAL A 410 -18.80 -6.85 20.29
N GLU A 411 -17.56 -6.38 20.34
CA GLU A 411 -17.23 -4.97 20.07
C GLU A 411 -17.64 -4.53 18.65
N TYR A 412 -17.43 -5.38 17.63
CA TYR A 412 -17.92 -5.10 16.28
C TYR A 412 -19.46 -5.03 16.25
N ALA A 413 -20.16 -5.97 16.90
CA ALA A 413 -21.61 -5.99 16.95
C ALA A 413 -22.18 -4.74 17.66
N ASP A 414 -21.56 -4.33 18.78
CA ASP A 414 -21.98 -3.16 19.54
C ASP A 414 -21.68 -1.85 18.79
N ALA A 415 -20.57 -1.77 18.03
CA ALA A 415 -20.31 -0.66 17.12
C ALA A 415 -21.30 -0.59 15.95
N ILE A 416 -21.68 -1.74 15.36
CA ILE A 416 -22.73 -1.83 14.34
C ILE A 416 -24.05 -1.31 14.91
N LEU A 417 -24.48 -1.82 16.08
CA LEU A 417 -25.71 -1.39 16.76
C LEU A 417 -25.72 0.09 17.06
N LYS A 418 -24.60 0.62 17.60
CA LYS A 418 -24.48 2.05 17.90
C LYS A 418 -24.70 2.88 16.65
N ILE A 419 -24.08 2.54 15.51
CA ILE A 419 -24.29 3.31 14.26
C ILE A 419 -25.71 3.13 13.73
N VAL A 420 -26.29 1.92 13.75
CA VAL A 420 -27.66 1.69 13.24
C VAL A 420 -28.70 2.50 14.03
N LYS A 421 -28.59 2.52 15.37
CA LYS A 421 -29.48 3.29 16.26
C LYS A 421 -29.11 4.78 16.38
N MET A 422 -28.00 5.23 15.78
CA MET A 422 -27.53 6.62 15.84
C MET A 422 -28.45 7.57 15.06
N PRO A 423 -28.86 8.72 15.64
CA PRO A 423 -29.54 9.79 14.92
C PRO A 423 -28.70 10.28 13.73
N GLU A 424 -29.34 10.63 12.62
CA GLU A 424 -28.63 11.07 11.42
C GLU A 424 -27.71 12.27 11.69
N SER A 425 -28.15 13.24 12.49
CA SER A 425 -27.37 14.43 12.84
C SER A 425 -26.09 14.13 13.63
N GLU A 426 -26.03 13.03 14.40
CA GLU A 426 -24.80 12.56 15.06
C GLU A 426 -23.91 11.79 14.09
N ARG A 427 -24.52 10.92 13.26
CA ARG A 427 -23.82 10.18 12.20
C ARG A 427 -23.13 11.13 11.21
N LEU A 428 -23.79 12.23 10.83
CA LEU A 428 -23.22 13.27 9.96
C LEU A 428 -22.04 14.00 10.59
N LYS A 429 -22.05 14.26 11.92
CA LYS A 429 -20.91 14.87 12.62
C LYS A 429 -19.67 13.96 12.58
N ILE A 430 -19.85 12.67 12.90
CA ILE A 430 -18.77 11.67 12.84
C ILE A 430 -18.27 11.50 11.41
N ALA A 431 -19.16 11.39 10.43
CA ALA A 431 -18.80 11.28 9.01
C ALA A 431 -18.06 12.52 8.47
N ALA A 432 -18.44 13.72 8.90
CA ALA A 432 -17.76 14.96 8.54
C ALA A 432 -16.35 15.05 9.16
N ALA A 433 -16.19 14.67 10.44
CA ALA A 433 -14.89 14.60 11.11
C ALA A 433 -13.98 13.55 10.45
N ALA A 434 -14.51 12.36 10.19
CA ALA A 434 -13.84 11.29 9.45
C ALA A 434 -13.37 11.77 8.06
N ARG A 435 -14.24 12.45 7.30
CA ARG A 435 -13.88 12.99 5.98
C ARG A 435 -12.78 14.05 6.06
N ARG A 436 -12.82 14.98 7.03
CA ARG A 436 -11.72 15.93 7.26
C ARG A 436 -10.41 15.20 7.50
N ARG A 437 -10.43 14.20 8.39
CA ARG A 437 -9.27 13.37 8.69
C ARG A 437 -8.72 12.62 7.48
N ALA A 438 -9.59 12.11 6.61
CA ALA A 438 -9.19 11.39 5.40
C ALA A 438 -8.32 12.23 4.45
N SER A 439 -8.44 13.56 4.46
CA SER A 439 -7.60 14.47 3.65
C SER A 439 -6.11 14.34 3.94
N ARG A 440 -5.74 13.92 5.16
CA ARG A 440 -4.35 13.67 5.61
C ARG A 440 -3.67 12.49 4.90
N PHE A 441 -4.43 11.71 4.14
CA PHE A 441 -3.97 10.54 3.36
C PHE A 441 -4.24 10.73 1.86
N SER A 442 -4.58 11.95 1.43
CA SER A 442 -4.85 12.27 0.02
C SER A 442 -3.62 12.07 -0.87
N GLU A 443 -3.85 11.86 -2.18
CA GLU A 443 -2.76 11.76 -3.16
C GLU A 443 -1.85 13.00 -3.16
N GLN A 444 -2.43 14.21 -3.05
CA GLN A 444 -1.66 15.45 -2.93
C GLN A 444 -0.73 15.42 -1.72
N ARG A 445 -1.25 15.02 -0.55
CA ARG A 445 -0.45 14.94 0.67
C ARG A 445 0.71 13.95 0.55
N PHE A 446 0.51 12.83 -0.14
CA PHE A 446 1.60 11.91 -0.48
C PHE A 446 2.66 12.56 -1.36
N TYR A 447 2.28 13.34 -2.39
CA TYR A 447 3.25 14.05 -3.22
C TYR A 447 4.06 15.05 -2.40
N ASP A 448 3.41 15.85 -1.56
CA ASP A 448 4.07 16.87 -0.74
C ASP A 448 5.06 16.23 0.25
N ASP A 449 4.62 15.22 1.02
CA ASP A 449 5.45 14.52 2.01
C ASP A 449 6.60 13.72 1.35
N LEU A 450 6.36 13.11 0.17
CA LEU A 450 7.40 12.38 -0.56
C LEU A 450 8.45 13.34 -1.14
N LYS A 451 8.04 14.46 -1.76
CA LYS A 451 8.95 15.47 -2.31
C LYS A 451 9.84 16.04 -1.20
N ALA A 452 9.25 16.45 -0.08
CA ALA A 452 9.98 16.91 1.10
C ALA A 452 10.98 15.86 1.64
N ALA A 453 10.63 14.56 1.57
CA ALA A 453 11.53 13.49 2.01
C ALA A 453 12.72 13.26 1.05
N ILE A 454 12.52 13.32 -0.27
CA ILE A 454 13.58 13.06 -1.27
C ILE A 454 14.47 14.27 -1.56
N GLN A 455 13.95 15.49 -1.39
CA GLN A 455 14.65 16.75 -1.68
C GLN A 455 16.08 16.79 -1.11
N PRO A 456 16.34 16.53 0.19
CA PRO A 456 17.69 16.59 0.76
C PRO A 456 18.69 15.58 0.16
N ILE A 457 18.20 14.52 -0.51
CA ILE A 457 19.04 13.50 -1.13
C ILE A 457 19.33 13.82 -2.60
N ILE A 458 18.35 14.38 -3.31
CA ILE A 458 18.44 14.66 -4.75
C ILE A 458 19.16 15.98 -5.02
N PHE A 459 18.81 17.07 -4.31
CA PHE A 459 19.42 18.38 -4.54
C PHE A 459 20.89 18.43 -4.07
N ALA A 460 21.21 17.75 -2.96
CA ALA A 460 22.58 17.68 -2.45
C ALA A 460 23.59 17.01 -3.40
N ASP A 461 23.14 16.25 -4.42
CA ASP A 461 24.00 15.81 -5.52
C ASP A 461 23.97 16.76 -6.73
N SER A 462 22.86 17.44 -7.01
CA SER A 462 22.79 18.44 -8.07
C SER A 462 23.82 19.55 -7.85
N ASP A 463 23.92 20.07 -6.61
CA ASP A 463 24.91 21.11 -6.27
C ASP A 463 26.35 20.59 -6.37
N ARG A 464 26.61 19.33 -5.97
CA ARG A 464 27.93 18.70 -6.07
C ARG A 464 28.34 18.43 -7.51
N LEU A 465 27.39 18.04 -8.36
CA LEU A 465 27.61 17.79 -9.79
C LEU A 465 27.73 19.10 -10.58
N ALA A 466 27.03 20.15 -10.17
CA ALA A 466 27.25 21.49 -10.70
C ALA A 466 28.65 22.00 -10.33
N ALA A 467 29.04 21.87 -9.05
CA ALA A 467 30.36 22.25 -8.55
C ALA A 467 31.50 21.51 -9.25
N SER A 468 31.40 20.19 -9.45
CA SER A 468 32.42 19.43 -10.20
C SER A 468 32.55 19.90 -11.65
N ASN A 469 31.42 20.14 -12.32
CA ASN A 469 31.41 20.59 -13.71
C ASN A 469 31.95 22.02 -13.87
N SER A 470 31.73 22.90 -12.89
CA SER A 470 32.34 24.24 -12.90
C SER A 470 33.86 24.23 -12.67
N ILE A 471 34.38 23.23 -11.95
CA ILE A 471 35.84 23.08 -11.76
C ILE A 471 36.49 22.57 -13.06
N GLU A 472 35.91 21.57 -13.72
CA GLU A 472 36.40 21.11 -15.04
C GLU A 472 36.25 22.17 -16.14
N GLY A 473 35.23 23.05 -16.05
CA GLY A 473 35.04 24.19 -16.96
C GLY A 473 36.04 25.34 -16.79
N SER A 474 36.94 25.30 -15.80
CA SER A 474 37.85 26.40 -15.46
C SER A 474 39.27 26.25 -16.02
N GLU A 475 39.67 25.09 -16.56
CA GLU A 475 41.06 24.80 -16.98
C GLU A 475 41.36 25.00 -18.48
N VAL A 476 40.46 25.59 -19.27
CA VAL A 476 40.72 25.93 -20.69
C VAL A 476 40.38 27.38 -21.01
N SER A 477 41.34 28.27 -20.73
CA SER A 477 41.48 29.55 -21.44
C SER A 477 42.96 29.90 -21.61
N GLU A 478 43.27 30.74 -22.60
CA GLU A 478 44.51 30.66 -23.36
C GLU A 478 45.72 31.37 -22.73
N ARG A 479 46.93 30.93 -23.12
CA ARG A 479 48.20 31.61 -22.79
C ARG A 479 48.30 32.95 -23.54
N PRO A 480 48.61 34.07 -22.87
CA PRO A 480 49.18 35.23 -23.53
C PRO A 480 50.71 35.12 -23.64
N VAL A 481 51.25 35.82 -24.65
CA VAL A 481 52.68 35.86 -25.01
C VAL A 481 53.46 36.77 -24.06
N SER A 482 54.76 36.49 -23.90
CA SER A 482 55.72 37.27 -23.10
C SER A 482 56.03 38.63 -23.71
N ASP A 483 56.19 39.67 -22.87
CA ASP A 483 57.29 40.62 -23.06
C ASP A 483 57.72 41.32 -21.75
N ASN A 484 58.93 41.89 -21.75
CA ASN A 484 59.64 42.35 -20.54
C ASN A 484 59.37 43.82 -20.16
N GLN A 485 59.28 44.14 -18.86
CA GLN A 485 60.24 44.99 -18.11
C GLN A 485 59.84 45.25 -16.63
N PRO A 486 60.74 45.70 -15.72
CA PRO A 486 60.58 45.60 -14.26
C PRO A 486 60.50 46.94 -13.48
N ALA A 487 60.46 46.80 -12.14
CA ALA A 487 60.40 47.82 -11.07
C ALA A 487 58.97 48.35 -10.73
N SER A 488 58.61 48.64 -9.48
CA SER A 488 59.42 48.87 -8.26
C SER A 488 58.73 48.46 -6.94
N LEU A 489 59.51 48.54 -5.85
CA LEU A 489 59.13 48.68 -4.43
C LEU A 489 57.80 49.44 -4.17
N ASP A 490 57.08 49.24 -3.06
CA ASP A 490 57.57 49.25 -1.67
C ASP A 490 56.68 48.48 -0.65
N SER A 491 57.18 48.42 0.58
CA SER A 491 56.63 48.00 1.88
C SER A 491 55.22 48.56 2.23
N SER A 492 54.51 48.16 3.30
CA SER A 492 54.95 47.72 4.64
C SER A 492 53.94 46.85 5.41
N ARG A 493 54.49 46.14 6.41
CA ARG A 493 53.92 45.73 7.73
C ARG A 493 52.63 46.44 8.18
N GLY A 494 51.71 45.81 8.91
CA GLY A 494 51.68 44.46 9.50
C GLY A 494 51.02 44.44 10.89
N ASN A 495 50.71 43.24 11.42
CA ASN A 495 50.29 42.94 12.81
C ASN A 495 49.00 43.62 13.35
N SER A 496 48.27 43.08 14.35
CA SER A 496 48.11 41.71 14.89
C SER A 496 47.13 41.77 16.08
N GLN A 497 46.20 40.79 16.23
CA GLN A 497 45.68 40.32 17.53
C GLN A 497 44.90 41.35 18.41
N LEU A 498 44.05 41.03 19.41
CA LEU A 498 43.45 39.81 20.01
C LEU A 498 42.11 40.23 20.71
N GLN A 499 41.31 39.25 21.17
CA GLN A 499 40.38 39.20 22.36
C GLN A 499 39.90 40.51 23.09
N ASP A 500 38.72 40.61 23.73
CA ASP A 500 37.90 39.58 24.40
C ASP A 500 36.45 40.04 24.76
N ASN A 501 35.59 39.07 25.13
CA ASN A 501 34.36 39.07 25.99
C ASN A 501 33.59 40.35 26.42
N SER A 502 32.24 40.34 26.33
CA SER A 502 31.29 40.13 27.48
C SER A 502 29.85 40.68 27.30
N ASP A 503 28.86 39.87 27.70
CA ASP A 503 27.52 40.11 28.30
C ASP A 503 26.71 41.41 28.09
N ASN A 504 25.41 41.27 27.74
CA ASN A 504 24.25 41.55 28.63
C ASN A 504 22.86 41.45 27.95
N GLU A 505 21.84 41.14 28.76
CA GLU A 505 20.38 41.17 28.49
C GLU A 505 19.66 41.85 29.70
N PRO A 506 18.35 42.19 29.67
CA PRO A 506 17.49 42.71 28.60
C PRO A 506 17.06 44.19 28.88
N PRO A 507 15.97 44.62 29.57
CA PRO A 507 14.61 44.08 29.85
C PRO A 507 13.40 44.95 29.40
N SER A 508 12.29 44.27 29.07
CA SER A 508 10.84 44.55 29.28
C SER A 508 10.13 45.93 29.13
N GLN A 509 8.85 45.81 28.69
CA GLN A 509 7.59 46.53 29.07
C GLN A 509 6.80 47.08 27.86
N ALA A 510 5.48 47.33 27.91
CA ALA A 510 4.30 46.72 28.57
C ALA A 510 3.04 47.54 28.18
N SER A 511 1.83 47.00 28.39
CA SER A 511 0.52 47.72 28.35
C SER A 511 0.07 48.28 26.97
N GLU A 512 -1.20 48.58 26.68
CA GLU A 512 -2.43 48.56 27.51
C GLU A 512 -3.69 48.29 26.66
N ALA A 513 -4.84 48.07 27.31
CA ALA A 513 -6.14 47.82 26.66
C ALA A 513 -7.14 48.96 26.95
N SER A 514 -8.11 49.22 26.07
CA SER A 514 -9.34 49.94 26.47
C SER A 514 -10.55 49.71 25.55
N ASN A 515 -11.70 49.70 26.22
CA ASN A 515 -13.08 49.60 25.75
C ASN A 515 -13.53 50.69 24.76
N GLY A 516 -14.67 50.46 24.09
CA GLY A 516 -15.50 51.54 23.52
C GLY A 516 -16.69 51.03 22.70
N SER A 517 -17.92 51.25 23.16
CA SER A 517 -19.16 50.89 22.46
C SER A 517 -20.06 52.12 22.26
N LEU A 518 -21.14 51.94 21.47
CA LEU A 518 -22.34 52.79 21.31
C LEU A 518 -22.33 53.95 20.28
N ASP A 519 -22.87 53.62 19.09
CA ASP A 519 -24.22 54.02 18.61
C ASP A 519 -24.50 55.36 17.88
N SER A 520 -25.44 55.23 16.93
CA SER A 520 -26.41 56.20 16.40
C SER A 520 -26.11 57.10 15.17
N SER A 521 -26.63 56.61 14.03
CA SER A 521 -27.53 57.34 13.10
C SER A 521 -27.00 58.35 12.05
N ASN A 522 -27.39 58.15 10.79
CA ASN A 522 -28.35 59.06 10.11
C ASN A 522 -29.11 58.38 8.93
N MET A 523 -30.24 58.97 8.49
CA MET A 523 -31.25 58.33 7.65
C MET A 523 -31.25 58.71 6.15
N LYS A 524 -31.74 57.79 5.29
CA LYS A 524 -32.91 57.95 4.36
C LYS A 524 -33.17 56.59 3.67
N LYS A 525 -34.32 55.89 3.87
CA LYS A 525 -35.68 56.09 3.30
C LYS A 525 -35.68 56.11 1.76
N LYS A 526 -36.51 55.39 1.00
CA LYS A 526 -37.77 54.60 1.13
C LYS A 526 -37.91 53.76 -0.18
N ALA A 527 -38.85 52.85 -0.46
CA ALA A 527 -39.71 51.91 0.27
C ALA A 527 -40.46 51.04 -0.79
N SER A 528 -40.88 49.81 -0.46
CA SER A 528 -41.72 48.94 -1.30
C SER A 528 -43.22 49.30 -1.18
N PRO A 529 -44.11 48.72 -2.02
CA PRO A 529 -44.90 47.57 -1.54
C PRO A 529 -45.29 46.50 -2.61
N SER A 530 -45.66 45.30 -2.13
CA SER A 530 -46.41 44.23 -2.83
C SER A 530 -47.94 44.35 -2.48
N PRO A 531 -48.94 43.54 -2.97
CA PRO A 531 -48.91 42.07 -3.16
C PRO A 531 -49.73 41.44 -4.33
N ASP A 532 -49.68 40.10 -4.41
CA ASP A 532 -50.68 39.11 -4.93
C ASP A 532 -51.19 39.12 -6.40
N LEU A 533 -50.82 38.09 -7.21
CA LEU A 533 -51.55 36.79 -7.34
C LEU A 533 -50.94 35.85 -8.44
N GLN A 534 -50.88 34.53 -8.16
CA GLN A 534 -50.82 33.36 -9.08
C GLN A 534 -49.90 33.34 -10.35
N SER A 535 -48.92 32.42 -10.37
CA SER A 535 -49.02 31.15 -11.15
C SER A 535 -47.76 30.27 -11.05
N THR A 536 -47.95 28.94 -11.10
CA THR A 536 -46.88 27.94 -11.08
C THR A 536 -46.72 27.25 -12.43
N THR A 537 -45.49 27.09 -12.93
CA THR A 537 -45.22 26.19 -14.08
C THR A 537 -44.09 25.21 -13.77
N LYS A 538 -44.47 23.99 -13.38
CA LYS A 538 -43.60 22.80 -13.42
C LYS A 538 -43.40 22.40 -14.89
N LYS A 539 -42.17 22.03 -15.30
CA LYS A 539 -41.94 21.40 -16.60
C LYS A 539 -42.61 20.01 -16.62
N ALA A 540 -43.41 19.74 -17.65
CA ALA A 540 -44.10 18.46 -17.79
C ALA A 540 -43.15 17.31 -18.17
N PRO A 541 -43.37 16.08 -17.70
CA PRO A 541 -42.58 14.91 -18.11
C PRO A 541 -42.95 14.44 -19.53
N LEU A 542 -41.93 14.03 -20.30
CA LEU A 542 -42.08 13.47 -21.65
C LEU A 542 -43.07 12.30 -21.70
N THR A 543 -43.98 12.35 -22.66
CA THR A 543 -45.00 11.32 -22.89
C THR A 543 -44.38 10.00 -23.35
N ALA A 544 -45.09 8.89 -23.14
CA ALA A 544 -44.64 7.56 -23.57
C ALA A 544 -44.33 7.49 -25.08
N LYS A 545 -45.05 8.26 -25.91
CA LYS A 545 -44.87 8.35 -27.37
C LYS A 545 -43.57 9.06 -27.76
N GLU A 546 -43.12 10.03 -26.97
CA GLU A 546 -41.85 10.74 -27.16
C GLU A 546 -40.67 9.88 -26.70
N ARG A 547 -40.81 9.18 -25.57
CA ARG A 547 -39.84 8.18 -25.10
C ARG A 547 -39.63 7.06 -26.13
N LEU A 548 -40.70 6.58 -26.77
CA LEU A 548 -40.63 5.55 -27.82
C LEU A 548 -39.92 6.06 -29.10
N ARG A 549 -40.07 7.35 -29.44
CA ARG A 549 -39.35 7.99 -30.56
C ARG A 549 -37.86 8.11 -30.25
N ALA A 550 -37.48 8.55 -29.04
CA ALA A 550 -36.08 8.63 -28.62
C ALA A 550 -35.39 7.25 -28.66
N ALA A 551 -36.06 6.20 -28.16
CA ALA A 551 -35.55 4.83 -28.19
C ALA A 551 -35.31 4.30 -29.63
N ARG A 552 -36.18 4.63 -30.59
CA ARG A 552 -36.04 4.24 -32.01
C ARG A 552 -34.94 4.99 -32.78
N VAL A 553 -34.44 6.12 -32.27
CA VAL A 553 -33.32 6.85 -32.88
C VAL A 553 -31.99 6.25 -32.41
N LEU A 554 -31.88 5.87 -31.15
CA LEU A 554 -30.69 5.21 -30.59
C LEU A 554 -30.45 3.81 -31.19
N SER A 555 -31.50 3.07 -31.54
CA SER A 555 -31.37 1.73 -32.13
C SER A 555 -30.87 1.71 -33.59
N ARG A 556 -30.62 2.86 -34.23
CA ARG A 556 -30.14 2.94 -35.63
C ARG A 556 -28.62 3.15 -35.77
N TYR A 557 -27.90 3.36 -34.66
CA TYR A 557 -26.45 3.58 -34.67
C TYR A 557 -25.64 2.42 -34.07
N ALA A 558 -26.28 1.28 -33.81
CA ALA A 558 -25.68 0.14 -33.10
C ALA A 558 -25.80 -1.19 -33.89
N GLU A 559 -25.40 -1.20 -35.17
CA GLU A 559 -25.23 -2.45 -35.93
C GLU A 559 -23.92 -2.48 -36.73
N SER A 560 -22.99 -3.34 -36.31
CA SER A 560 -21.91 -3.88 -37.15
C SER A 560 -21.49 -5.27 -36.64
N LYS A 561 -21.76 -6.32 -37.42
CA LYS A 561 -21.29 -7.71 -37.18
C LYS A 561 -19.87 -7.90 -37.75
N PRO A 562 -19.06 -8.82 -37.18
CA PRO A 562 -18.95 -10.22 -37.67
C PRO A 562 -18.70 -11.22 -36.49
N ALA A 563 -18.48 -12.53 -36.64
CA ALA A 563 -18.97 -13.60 -37.52
C ALA A 563 -18.80 -14.94 -36.75
N LYS A 564 -19.50 -16.03 -37.10
CA LYS A 564 -19.39 -17.33 -36.39
C LYS A 564 -18.12 -18.11 -36.80
N SER A 565 -17.55 -18.87 -35.85
CA SER A 565 -16.54 -19.90 -36.10
C SER A 565 -16.93 -21.22 -35.42
N GLU A 566 -16.97 -22.30 -36.20
CA GLU A 566 -17.22 -23.66 -35.70
C GLU A 566 -15.89 -24.33 -35.30
N MET A 567 -15.50 -24.27 -34.03
CA MET A 567 -14.39 -25.10 -33.52
C MET A 567 -14.49 -25.44 -32.02
N GLY A 568 -15.71 -25.51 -31.47
CA GLY A 568 -15.95 -25.68 -30.02
C GLY A 568 -16.24 -27.11 -29.53
N SER A 569 -16.67 -28.04 -30.40
CA SER A 569 -17.24 -29.33 -29.96
C SER A 569 -16.25 -30.48 -29.80
N LYS A 570 -15.07 -30.44 -30.44
CA LYS A 570 -14.12 -31.58 -30.47
C LYS A 570 -13.06 -31.59 -29.36
N VAL A 571 -13.04 -30.58 -28.47
CA VAL A 571 -12.09 -30.50 -27.34
C VAL A 571 -12.69 -31.03 -26.04
N LEU A 572 -14.02 -31.01 -25.91
CA LEU A 572 -14.72 -31.42 -24.67
C LEU A 572 -14.77 -32.95 -24.49
N ASP A 573 -14.80 -33.72 -25.58
CA ASP A 573 -14.80 -35.19 -25.49
C ASP A 573 -13.41 -35.77 -25.16
N ALA A 574 -12.33 -35.10 -25.59
CA ALA A 574 -10.96 -35.51 -25.31
C ALA A 574 -10.55 -35.36 -23.82
N LEU A 575 -11.26 -34.53 -23.05
CA LEU A 575 -11.03 -34.32 -21.62
C LEU A 575 -11.82 -35.27 -20.72
N ARG A 576 -12.64 -36.17 -21.31
CA ARG A 576 -13.55 -37.05 -20.55
C ARG A 576 -13.03 -38.47 -20.35
N GLU A 577 -11.91 -38.83 -20.97
CA GLU A 577 -11.33 -40.19 -20.91
C GLU A 577 -10.10 -40.33 -19.99
N SER A 578 -9.51 -39.23 -19.49
CA SER A 578 -8.30 -39.29 -18.65
C SER A 578 -8.53 -39.72 -17.18
N ASP A 579 -9.77 -39.68 -16.68
CA ASP A 579 -10.10 -39.88 -15.26
C ASP A 579 -10.43 -41.34 -14.87
N LYS A 580 -9.71 -42.31 -15.45
CA LYS A 580 -9.76 -43.73 -15.02
C LYS A 580 -8.42 -44.26 -14.54
N GLY A 581 -8.11 -43.97 -13.27
CA GLY A 581 -7.41 -44.95 -12.42
C GLY A 581 -6.34 -44.41 -11.47
N LYS A 582 -6.65 -44.43 -10.16
CA LYS A 582 -5.98 -45.29 -9.15
C LYS A 582 -6.59 -45.10 -7.75
N LYS A 583 -6.73 -46.20 -6.99
CA LYS A 583 -7.19 -46.17 -5.59
C LYS A 583 -6.01 -46.10 -4.62
N ARG A 584 -6.14 -45.21 -3.62
CA ARG A 584 -5.63 -45.25 -2.22
C ARG A 584 -4.29 -45.94 -1.90
N SER A 585 -3.45 -45.21 -1.16
CA SER A 585 -2.99 -45.68 0.16
C SER A 585 -3.10 -44.54 1.19
N ARG A 586 -3.30 -44.88 2.47
CA ARG A 586 -3.26 -43.93 3.60
C ARG A 586 -1.93 -44.12 4.32
N LEU A 587 -1.26 -43.01 4.61
CA LEU A 587 -0.32 -42.90 5.74
C LEU A 587 -0.74 -41.67 6.56
N PRO A 588 -0.47 -41.63 7.87
CA PRO A 588 -0.67 -40.41 8.65
C PRO A 588 0.31 -39.34 8.14
N GLU A 589 -0.21 -38.27 7.56
CA GLU A 589 0.63 -37.17 7.07
C GLU A 589 1.32 -36.48 8.25
N ALA A 590 2.65 -36.43 8.19
CA ALA A 590 3.48 -35.69 9.13
C ALA A 590 3.08 -34.20 9.14
N PRO A 591 3.26 -33.47 10.26
CA PRO A 591 2.96 -32.05 10.31
C PRO A 591 3.66 -31.29 9.17
N THR A 592 2.88 -30.56 8.38
CA THR A 592 3.35 -29.72 7.26
C THR A 592 4.56 -28.91 7.69
N ASN A 593 5.61 -28.93 6.85
CA ASN A 593 6.99 -28.67 7.25
C ASN A 593 7.16 -27.42 8.13
N LEU A 594 7.94 -27.57 9.21
CA LEU A 594 8.36 -26.54 10.15
C LEU A 594 8.75 -25.20 9.49
N PHE A 595 9.43 -25.28 8.35
CA PHE A 595 9.99 -24.13 7.63
C PHE A 595 9.20 -23.75 6.38
N ASP A 596 7.97 -24.24 6.19
CA ASP A 596 7.03 -23.69 5.21
C ASP A 596 6.43 -22.37 5.73
N ASP A 597 7.09 -21.28 5.35
CA ASP A 597 6.68 -19.89 5.54
C ASP A 597 6.13 -19.26 4.24
N SER A 598 5.74 -20.11 3.26
CA SER A 598 5.06 -19.68 2.02
C SER A 598 3.60 -19.32 2.28
N LYS A 599 2.91 -20.13 3.10
CA LYS A 599 1.49 -19.94 3.45
C LYS A 599 1.30 -18.90 4.55
N ARG A 600 1.67 -17.64 4.27
CA ARG A 600 1.46 -16.47 5.16
C ARG A 600 -0.02 -16.03 5.23
N GLY A 601 -0.96 -16.98 5.20
CA GLY A 601 -2.39 -16.72 5.04
C GLY A 601 -3.29 -17.96 5.07
N LEU A 602 -2.88 -19.12 4.55
CA LEU A 602 -3.82 -20.23 4.30
C LEU A 602 -4.07 -21.12 5.53
N PRO A 603 -5.32 -21.21 6.05
CA PRO A 603 -5.68 -22.27 7.00
C PRO A 603 -5.68 -23.65 6.31
N LYS A 604 -5.42 -24.70 7.10
CA LYS A 604 -5.53 -26.10 6.63
C LYS A 604 -6.99 -26.48 6.36
N PRO A 605 -7.29 -27.24 5.30
CA PRO A 605 -8.59 -27.90 5.13
C PRO A 605 -8.94 -28.77 6.35
N GLY A 606 -10.22 -28.84 6.67
CA GLY A 606 -10.70 -29.30 7.97
C GLY A 606 -10.46 -30.78 8.28
N LEU A 607 -10.36 -31.06 9.59
CA LEU A 607 -10.56 -32.39 10.17
C LEU A 607 -11.97 -32.44 10.77
N THR A 608 -12.94 -32.92 10.00
CA THR A 608 -14.25 -33.33 10.52
C THR A 608 -14.11 -34.67 11.23
N PHE A 609 -14.30 -34.68 12.55
CA PHE A 609 -14.39 -35.92 13.31
C PHE A 609 -15.79 -36.51 13.17
N GLN A 610 -15.90 -37.66 12.50
CA GLN A 610 -17.05 -38.56 12.64
C GLN A 610 -16.82 -39.46 13.85
N PHE A 611 -17.70 -39.39 14.84
CA PHE A 611 -17.78 -40.37 15.92
C PHE A 611 -18.58 -41.60 15.46
N PRO A 612 -18.06 -42.83 15.63
CA PRO A 612 -18.83 -44.06 15.45
C PRO A 612 -19.41 -44.55 16.78
N GLY A 613 -20.65 -45.02 16.75
CA GLY A 613 -21.29 -45.73 17.88
C GLY A 613 -22.24 -44.84 18.68
N GLY A 614 -23.55 -45.07 18.51
CA GLY A 614 -24.57 -44.53 19.41
C GLY A 614 -24.87 -45.47 20.56
N THR A 615 -25.54 -44.94 21.57
CA THR A 615 -26.36 -45.70 22.52
C THR A 615 -27.75 -45.07 22.58
N VAL A 616 -28.74 -45.89 22.92
CA VAL A 616 -30.17 -45.66 22.71
C VAL A 616 -30.85 -45.38 24.07
N ASP A 617 -32.02 -44.74 24.02
CA ASP A 617 -33.00 -44.48 25.10
C ASP A 617 -32.63 -43.57 26.29
N ALA A 618 -33.38 -42.47 26.40
CA ALA A 618 -34.39 -42.32 27.45
C ALA A 618 -35.48 -41.30 27.02
N GLU A 619 -36.72 -41.54 27.45
CA GLU A 619 -37.91 -40.71 27.27
C GLU A 619 -37.69 -39.27 27.83
N MET A 620 -38.35 -38.20 27.36
CA MET A 620 -39.69 -38.06 26.78
C MET A 620 -39.77 -36.80 25.88
#